data_AF-A0A2G6MW24-F1
#
_entry.id   AF-A0A2G6MW24-F1
#
_cell.length_a   1.000
_cell.length_b   1.000
_cell.length_c   1.000
_cell.angle_alpha   90.00
_cell.angle_beta   90.00
_cell.angle_gamma   90.00
#
_symmetry.space_group_name_H-M   'P 1'
#
loop_
_entity.id
_entity.type
_entity.pdbx_description
1 polymer ?
#
loop_
_entity_poly.entity_id
_entity_poly.type
_entity_poly.pdbx_seq_one_letter_code
_entity_poly.pdbx_strand_id
1 'polypeptide(L)'
;AAQAVAPYVTRRTDPEEAFVAGLMHDIGAYILAAAVPEAYLEILEGAPANRLLLEQEKFGMDHTVAGQALLKFWKLPDSLSEACRYHHDMSVACTTEHGLTTLTAIADILACVNRGDFDTYTSENDLTRLLNHSGLSTSDMIRALDQMNDKVDEMSDFMKITGAGSTGMAMPRGPERTCVVITTDEQRRDLVQALLTHQGHALFPMEDFFQREPGCHDVDTALVDPETLTRDQLDRLAKYLDDLGLHRAVLVEEGTTVPASMQGWPTLGFLFSGRQLAGVRAMTRN
;
A
#
# COMPACT_ATOMS: atom_id res chain seq x y z
N ALA A 1 11.61 -3.96 2.18
CA ALA A 1 10.34 -4.52 2.67
C ALA A 1 10.48 -5.98 3.07
N ALA A 2 10.75 -6.90 2.16
CA ALA A 2 10.79 -8.35 2.44
C ALA A 2 11.70 -8.74 3.62
N GLN A 3 12.93 -8.23 3.66
CA GLN A 3 13.85 -8.46 4.78
C GLN A 3 13.32 -7.92 6.13
N ALA A 4 12.53 -6.84 6.13
CA ALA A 4 11.94 -6.25 7.34
C ALA A 4 10.74 -7.07 7.83
N VAL A 5 9.99 -7.70 6.92
CA VAL A 5 8.81 -8.53 7.26
C VAL A 5 9.23 -9.94 7.70
N ALA A 6 10.36 -10.46 7.19
CA ALA A 6 10.84 -11.83 7.42
C ALA A 6 10.85 -12.30 8.89
N PRO A 7 11.20 -11.46 9.89
CA PRO A 7 11.21 -11.88 11.30
C PRO A 7 9.81 -12.11 11.90
N TYR A 8 8.77 -11.55 11.29
CA TYR A 8 7.41 -11.51 11.86
C TYR A 8 6.50 -12.61 11.29
N VAL A 9 6.85 -13.22 10.16
CA VAL A 9 6.04 -14.29 9.56
C VAL A 9 6.19 -15.60 10.34
N THR A 10 5.09 -16.36 10.44
CA THR A 10 5.01 -17.64 11.18
C THR A 10 6.02 -18.68 10.70
N ARG A 11 6.30 -18.71 9.40
CA ARG A 11 7.41 -19.49 8.83
C ARG A 11 8.62 -18.60 8.66
N ARG A 12 9.61 -18.79 9.52
CA ARG A 12 10.90 -18.11 9.39
C ARG A 12 11.51 -18.36 8.02
N THR A 13 11.55 -17.29 7.23
CA THR A 13 12.37 -17.17 6.04
C THR A 13 13.70 -16.52 6.44
N ASP A 14 14.80 -16.93 5.82
CA ASP A 14 16.08 -16.25 6.00
C ASP A 14 15.95 -14.78 5.54
N PRO A 15 16.20 -13.78 6.41
CA PRO A 15 16.15 -12.38 6.03
C PRO A 15 17.04 -12.03 4.83
N GLU A 16 18.18 -12.71 4.66
CA GLU A 16 19.07 -12.50 3.51
C GLU A 16 18.46 -13.04 2.21
N GLU A 17 17.81 -14.21 2.26
CA GLU A 17 17.06 -14.74 1.11
C GLU A 17 15.87 -13.83 0.77
N ALA A 18 15.16 -13.34 1.79
CA ALA A 18 14.08 -12.36 1.63
C ALA A 18 14.56 -11.04 1.01
N PHE A 19 15.75 -10.57 1.38
CA PHE A 19 16.37 -9.40 0.77
C PHE A 19 16.60 -9.61 -0.72
N VAL A 20 17.20 -10.74 -1.11
CA VAL A 20 17.45 -11.08 -2.52
C VAL A 20 16.13 -11.22 -3.29
N ALA A 21 15.12 -11.89 -2.71
CA ALA A 21 13.79 -12.01 -3.33
C ALA A 21 13.17 -10.64 -3.58
N GLY A 22 13.17 -9.76 -2.57
CA GLY A 22 12.65 -8.41 -2.68
C GLY A 22 13.43 -7.55 -3.69
N LEU A 23 14.72 -7.78 -3.89
CA LEU A 23 15.51 -7.08 -4.91
C LEU A 23 15.22 -7.60 -6.33
N MET A 24 14.94 -8.89 -6.47
CA MET A 24 14.82 -9.56 -7.77
C MET A 24 13.38 -9.68 -8.29
N HIS A 25 12.35 -9.54 -7.44
CA HIS A 25 10.97 -9.85 -7.82
C HIS A 25 10.49 -9.13 -9.09
N ASP A 26 10.88 -7.86 -9.25
CA ASP A 26 10.48 -7.01 -10.36
C ASP A 26 11.56 -6.87 -11.45
N ILE A 27 12.61 -7.71 -11.43
CA ILE A 27 13.71 -7.59 -12.40
C ILE A 27 13.26 -7.72 -13.86
N GLY A 28 12.17 -8.45 -14.11
CA GLY A 28 11.59 -8.59 -15.45
C GLY A 28 11.08 -7.27 -16.02
N ALA A 29 10.71 -6.30 -15.18
CA ALA A 29 10.29 -4.97 -15.62
C ALA A 29 11.42 -4.26 -16.36
N TYR A 30 12.65 -4.36 -15.84
CA TYR A 30 13.83 -3.80 -16.47
C TYR A 30 14.16 -4.49 -17.80
N ILE A 31 13.90 -5.80 -17.90
CA ILE A 31 14.08 -6.54 -19.16
C ILE A 31 13.11 -6.02 -20.22
N LEU A 32 11.82 -5.89 -19.86
CA LEU A 32 10.79 -5.38 -20.77
C LEU A 32 11.07 -3.92 -21.18
N ALA A 33 11.44 -3.08 -20.21
CA ALA A 33 11.83 -1.69 -20.44
C ALA A 33 13.08 -1.56 -21.32
N ALA A 34 14.08 -2.43 -21.16
CA ALA A 34 15.27 -2.41 -22.00
C ALA A 34 15.00 -2.95 -23.41
N ALA A 35 14.05 -3.88 -23.56
CA ALA A 35 13.71 -4.47 -24.84
C ALA A 35 12.96 -3.49 -25.76
N VAL A 36 11.98 -2.74 -25.20
CA VAL A 36 11.21 -1.73 -25.95
C VAL A 36 10.90 -0.52 -25.04
N PRO A 37 11.86 0.41 -24.87
CA PRO A 37 11.74 1.51 -23.92
C PRO A 37 10.49 2.37 -24.11
N GLU A 38 10.16 2.72 -25.36
CA GLU A 38 9.02 3.58 -25.68
C GLU A 38 7.70 2.92 -25.29
N ALA A 39 7.54 1.63 -25.60
CA ALA A 39 6.33 0.88 -25.28
C ALA A 39 6.14 0.69 -23.78
N TYR A 40 7.24 0.53 -23.02
CA TYR A 40 7.22 0.39 -21.57
C TYR A 40 6.95 1.72 -20.87
N LEU A 41 7.49 2.83 -21.38
CA LEU A 41 7.15 4.17 -20.89
C LEU A 41 5.65 4.45 -20.97
N GLU A 42 4.99 4.07 -22.07
CA GLU A 42 3.53 4.19 -22.19
C GLU A 42 2.77 3.34 -21.14
N ILE A 43 3.32 2.21 -20.68
CA ILE A 43 2.73 1.42 -19.60
C ILE A 43 2.90 2.15 -18.26
N LEU A 44 4.08 2.72 -18.01
CA LEU A 44 4.38 3.47 -16.79
C LEU A 44 3.58 4.78 -16.69
N GLU A 45 3.27 5.41 -17.82
CA GLU A 45 2.39 6.59 -17.90
C GLU A 45 0.90 6.24 -17.81
N GLY A 46 0.55 4.97 -18.01
CA GLY A 46 -0.82 4.45 -17.87
C GLY A 46 -1.30 4.34 -16.42
N ALA A 47 -2.51 3.82 -16.23
CA ALA A 47 -3.04 3.54 -14.90
C ALA A 47 -2.29 2.34 -14.28
N PRO A 48 -1.71 2.46 -13.07
CA PRO A 48 -0.92 1.40 -12.45
C PRO A 48 -1.68 0.09 -12.35
N ALA A 49 -2.96 0.12 -11.96
CA ALA A 49 -3.82 -1.05 -11.73
C ALA A 49 -3.90 -2.06 -12.90
N ASN A 50 -3.53 -1.66 -14.12
CA ASN A 50 -3.58 -2.53 -15.30
C ASN A 50 -2.19 -2.98 -15.80
N ARG A 51 -1.09 -2.72 -15.08
CA ARG A 51 0.29 -3.00 -15.56
C ARG A 51 0.49 -4.40 -16.11
N LEU A 52 0.12 -5.45 -15.37
CA LEU A 52 0.27 -6.85 -15.80
C LEU A 52 -0.49 -7.12 -17.11
N LEU A 53 -1.72 -6.62 -17.21
CA LEU A 53 -2.55 -6.77 -18.41
C LEU A 53 -1.93 -6.01 -19.59
N LEU A 54 -1.50 -4.76 -19.38
CA LEU A 54 -0.88 -3.95 -20.42
C LEU A 54 0.44 -4.53 -20.92
N GLU A 55 1.26 -5.09 -20.02
CA GLU A 55 2.48 -5.80 -20.39
C GLU A 55 2.15 -7.05 -21.22
N GLN A 56 1.15 -7.84 -20.81
CA GLN A 56 0.68 -8.99 -21.59
C GLN A 56 0.17 -8.59 -22.98
N GLU A 57 -0.62 -7.52 -23.09
CA GLU A 57 -1.14 -7.03 -24.36
C GLU A 57 -0.04 -6.52 -25.30
N LYS A 58 0.97 -5.83 -24.74
CA LYS A 58 2.06 -5.23 -25.53
C LYS A 58 3.19 -6.18 -25.88
N PHE A 59 3.56 -7.08 -24.96
CA PHE A 59 4.74 -7.95 -25.10
C PHE A 59 4.41 -9.43 -25.21
N GLY A 60 3.15 -9.83 -24.99
CA GLY A 60 2.74 -11.24 -24.90
C GLY A 60 3.22 -11.93 -23.61
N MET A 61 3.76 -11.16 -22.67
CA MET A 61 4.17 -11.62 -21.34
C MET A 61 4.22 -10.43 -20.37
N ASP A 62 4.06 -10.71 -19.08
CA ASP A 62 4.26 -9.74 -18.01
C ASP A 62 5.69 -9.80 -17.42
N HIS A 63 6.02 -8.82 -16.59
CA HIS A 63 7.33 -8.74 -15.93
C HIS A 63 7.61 -9.96 -15.04
N THR A 64 6.60 -10.59 -14.45
CA THR A 64 6.79 -11.78 -13.60
C THR A 64 7.25 -12.99 -14.43
N VAL A 65 6.73 -13.15 -15.66
CA VAL A 65 7.19 -14.18 -16.61
C VAL A 65 8.64 -13.91 -17.01
N ALA A 66 8.92 -12.67 -17.44
CA ALA A 66 10.25 -12.28 -17.91
C ALA A 66 11.31 -12.44 -16.80
N GLY A 67 10.98 -12.01 -15.58
CA GLY A 67 11.84 -12.14 -14.41
C GLY A 67 12.10 -13.60 -14.07
N GLN A 68 11.07 -14.45 -14.02
CA GLN A 68 11.25 -15.89 -13.75
C GLN A 68 12.20 -16.55 -14.78
N ALA A 69 12.02 -16.23 -16.06
CA ALA A 69 12.87 -16.77 -17.13
C ALA A 69 14.34 -16.37 -16.93
N LEU A 70 14.59 -15.11 -16.55
CA LEU A 70 15.95 -14.63 -16.25
C LEU A 70 16.57 -15.33 -15.04
N LEU A 71 15.84 -15.44 -13.92
CA LEU A 71 16.36 -16.06 -12.71
C LEU A 71 16.69 -17.55 -12.94
N LYS A 72 15.85 -18.25 -13.73
CA LYS A 72 16.14 -19.63 -14.17
C LYS A 72 17.35 -19.71 -15.09
N PHE A 73 17.51 -18.77 -16.02
CA PHE A 73 18.69 -18.70 -16.88
C PHE A 73 19.99 -18.49 -16.08
N TRP A 74 19.94 -17.68 -15.02
CA TRP A 74 21.04 -17.48 -14.07
C TRP A 74 21.25 -18.65 -13.09
N LYS A 75 20.38 -19.67 -13.13
CA LYS A 75 20.42 -20.84 -12.24
C LYS A 75 20.32 -20.46 -10.76
N LEU A 76 19.53 -19.44 -10.45
CA LEU A 76 19.19 -19.10 -9.08
C LEU A 76 18.20 -20.13 -8.50
N PRO A 77 18.14 -20.27 -7.15
CA PRO A 77 17.19 -21.15 -6.47
C PRO A 77 15.76 -21.02 -6.99
N ASP A 78 15.05 -22.15 -7.09
CA ASP A 78 13.66 -22.18 -7.54
C ASP A 78 12.77 -21.28 -6.68
N SER A 79 13.01 -21.21 -5.36
CA SER A 79 12.32 -20.33 -4.42
C SER A 79 12.31 -18.86 -4.86
N LEU A 80 13.45 -18.35 -5.34
CA LEU A 80 13.56 -16.98 -5.86
C LEU A 80 12.83 -16.80 -7.19
N SER A 81 12.94 -17.80 -8.08
CA SER A 81 12.25 -17.76 -9.38
C SER A 81 10.72 -17.83 -9.22
N GLU A 82 10.24 -18.58 -8.23
CA GLU A 82 8.82 -18.70 -7.87
C GLU A 82 8.31 -17.43 -7.18
N ALA A 83 9.08 -16.85 -6.26
CA ALA A 83 8.73 -15.57 -5.64
C ALA A 83 8.60 -14.47 -6.71
N CYS A 84 9.54 -14.40 -7.65
CA CYS A 84 9.46 -13.48 -8.79
C CYS A 84 8.23 -13.78 -9.68
N ARG A 85 7.89 -15.05 -9.94
CA ARG A 85 6.76 -15.40 -10.79
C ARG A 85 5.39 -15.13 -10.17
N TYR A 86 5.26 -15.36 -8.87
CA TYR A 86 3.95 -15.54 -8.22
C TYR A 86 3.64 -14.49 -7.15
N HIS A 87 4.47 -13.46 -6.95
CA HIS A 87 4.21 -12.44 -5.93
C HIS A 87 2.92 -11.63 -6.18
N HIS A 88 2.46 -11.52 -7.42
CA HIS A 88 1.14 -10.94 -7.75
C HIS A 88 0.00 -11.98 -7.85
N ASP A 89 0.29 -13.27 -7.67
CA ASP A 89 -0.72 -14.34 -7.73
C ASP A 89 -1.12 -14.77 -6.32
N MET A 90 -2.20 -14.17 -5.81
CA MET A 90 -2.71 -14.42 -4.45
C MET A 90 -3.20 -15.85 -4.26
N SER A 91 -3.51 -16.58 -5.34
CA SER A 91 -3.86 -18.00 -5.27
C SER A 91 -2.65 -18.87 -4.91
N VAL A 92 -1.44 -18.41 -5.24
CA VAL A 92 -0.17 -19.08 -4.93
C VAL A 92 0.49 -18.46 -3.69
N ALA A 93 0.51 -17.13 -3.58
CA ALA A 93 1.12 -16.42 -2.46
C ALA A 93 0.44 -16.71 -1.11
N CYS A 94 -0.81 -17.18 -1.11
CA CYS A 94 -1.52 -17.63 0.10
C CYS A 94 -1.41 -19.14 0.38
N THR A 95 -0.39 -19.83 -0.14
CA THR A 95 -0.19 -21.28 0.07
C THR A 95 0.99 -21.55 0.99
N THR A 96 0.98 -22.70 1.69
CA THR A 96 2.04 -23.02 2.67
C THR A 96 3.40 -23.24 2.00
N GLU A 97 3.42 -23.80 0.80
CA GLU A 97 4.65 -24.23 0.12
C GLU A 97 5.55 -23.08 -0.33
N HIS A 98 5.00 -21.87 -0.46
CA HIS A 98 5.70 -20.72 -1.05
C HIS A 98 5.91 -19.56 -0.07
N GLY A 99 6.52 -19.82 1.09
CA GLY A 99 6.73 -18.81 2.14
C GLY A 99 7.50 -17.56 1.66
N LEU A 100 8.50 -17.73 0.79
CA LEU A 100 9.24 -16.61 0.19
C LEU A 100 8.37 -15.78 -0.77
N THR A 101 7.45 -16.43 -1.51
CA THR A 101 6.47 -15.75 -2.36
C THR A 101 5.47 -14.96 -1.54
N THR A 102 4.91 -15.55 -0.47
CA THR A 102 4.02 -14.84 0.47
C THR A 102 4.71 -13.59 1.01
N LEU A 103 5.95 -13.75 1.46
CA LEU A 103 6.74 -12.66 2.02
C LEU A 103 7.01 -11.57 0.98
N THR A 104 7.31 -11.95 -0.26
CA THR A 104 7.56 -11.03 -1.37
C THR A 104 6.30 -10.27 -1.77
N ALA A 105 5.15 -10.94 -1.82
CA ALA A 105 3.85 -10.31 -2.08
C ALA A 105 3.51 -9.24 -1.02
N ILE A 106 3.65 -9.58 0.27
CA ILE A 106 3.43 -8.64 1.37
C ILE A 106 4.42 -7.47 1.28
N ALA A 107 5.68 -7.76 0.98
CA ALA A 107 6.71 -6.75 0.84
C ALA A 107 6.44 -5.74 -0.28
N ASP A 108 5.92 -6.21 -1.41
CA ASP A 108 5.54 -5.37 -2.54
C ASP A 108 4.38 -4.42 -2.16
N ILE A 109 3.36 -4.95 -1.47
CA ILE A 109 2.25 -4.15 -0.93
C ILE A 109 2.77 -3.05 0.02
N LEU A 110 3.65 -3.40 0.97
CA LEU A 110 4.22 -2.43 1.90
C LEU A 110 5.09 -1.38 1.18
N ALA A 111 5.79 -1.76 0.11
CA ALA A 111 6.56 -0.81 -0.69
C ALA A 111 5.65 0.20 -1.40
N CYS A 112 4.51 -0.25 -1.93
CA CYS A 112 3.50 0.62 -2.55
C CYS A 112 2.91 1.60 -1.54
N VAL A 113 2.55 1.13 -0.34
CA VAL A 113 2.07 1.96 0.77
C VAL A 113 3.10 3.04 1.14
N ASN A 114 4.38 2.68 1.22
CA ASN A 114 5.43 3.61 1.63
C ASN A 114 5.78 4.67 0.57
N ARG A 115 5.83 4.29 -0.72
CA ARG A 115 6.33 5.17 -1.80
C ARG A 115 5.25 5.91 -2.58
N GLY A 116 4.01 5.42 -2.57
CA GLY A 116 2.91 6.04 -3.31
C GLY A 116 3.09 6.12 -4.82
N ASP A 117 3.95 5.26 -5.39
CA ASP A 117 4.25 5.23 -6.83
C ASP A 117 3.38 4.26 -7.63
N PHE A 118 2.71 3.31 -6.96
CA PHE A 118 1.79 2.37 -7.61
C PHE A 118 0.51 2.25 -6.79
N ASP A 119 -0.64 2.29 -7.47
CA ASP A 119 -1.90 1.85 -6.86
C ASP A 119 -1.77 0.36 -6.56
N THR A 120 -2.04 -0.03 -5.32
CA THR A 120 -1.94 -1.42 -4.87
C THR A 120 -2.97 -2.28 -5.58
N TYR A 121 -2.53 -3.35 -6.27
CA TYR A 121 -3.36 -4.37 -6.92
C TYR A 121 -4.11 -5.30 -5.94
N THR A 122 -4.03 -5.02 -4.64
CA THR A 122 -4.45 -5.97 -3.60
C THR A 122 -5.80 -5.57 -3.05
N SER A 123 -6.79 -6.45 -3.21
CA SER A 123 -8.10 -6.32 -2.56
C SER A 123 -8.01 -6.51 -1.04
N GLU A 124 -9.02 -6.07 -0.29
CA GLU A 124 -9.04 -6.25 1.16
C GLU A 124 -9.07 -7.71 1.55
N ASN A 125 -9.83 -8.51 0.79
CA ASN A 125 -9.87 -9.95 0.94
C ASN A 125 -8.48 -10.58 0.71
N ASP A 126 -7.74 -10.14 -0.31
CA ASP A 126 -6.41 -10.68 -0.58
C ASP A 126 -5.38 -10.28 0.47
N LEU A 127 -5.39 -9.03 0.95
CA LEU A 127 -4.55 -8.64 2.09
C LEU A 127 -4.90 -9.47 3.32
N THR A 128 -6.19 -9.61 3.63
CA THR A 128 -6.67 -10.39 4.77
C THR A 128 -6.21 -11.84 4.68
N ARG A 129 -6.26 -12.45 3.49
CA ARG A 129 -5.76 -13.80 3.25
C ARG A 129 -4.25 -13.89 3.45
N LEU A 130 -3.48 -12.92 2.95
CA LEU A 130 -2.03 -12.85 3.15
C LEU A 130 -1.66 -12.71 4.63
N LEU A 131 -2.34 -11.83 5.37
CA LEU A 131 -2.11 -11.62 6.81
C LEU A 131 -2.45 -12.85 7.63
N ASN A 132 -3.63 -13.44 7.41
CA ASN A 132 -4.05 -14.65 8.11
C ASN A 132 -3.12 -15.83 7.83
N HIS A 133 -2.68 -15.99 6.57
CA HIS A 133 -1.80 -17.08 6.17
C HIS A 133 -0.37 -16.92 6.71
N SER A 134 0.16 -15.69 6.64
CA SER A 134 1.49 -15.38 7.17
C SER A 134 1.51 -15.29 8.70
N GLY A 135 0.35 -15.12 9.34
CA GLY A 135 0.18 -14.86 10.77
C GLY A 135 0.66 -13.47 11.20
N LEU A 136 0.75 -12.53 10.26
CA LEU A 136 1.11 -11.15 10.55
C LEU A 136 -0.08 -10.40 11.12
N SER A 137 0.17 -9.60 12.15
CA SER A 137 -0.77 -8.59 12.61
C SER A 137 -0.55 -7.27 11.87
N THR A 138 -1.55 -6.38 11.92
CA THR A 138 -1.42 -4.98 11.50
C THR A 138 -0.23 -4.29 12.17
N SER A 139 0.02 -4.58 13.46
CA SER A 139 1.17 -4.03 14.19
C SER A 139 2.51 -4.47 13.60
N ASP A 140 2.60 -5.69 13.09
CA ASP A 140 3.83 -6.18 12.46
C ASP A 140 4.08 -5.51 11.10
N MET A 141 3.02 -5.22 10.34
CA MET A 141 3.13 -4.43 9.11
C MET A 141 3.68 -3.03 9.37
N ILE A 142 3.20 -2.34 10.41
CA ILE A 142 3.71 -1.00 10.76
C ILE A 142 5.17 -1.06 11.18
N ARG A 143 5.54 -2.02 12.02
CA ARG A 143 6.95 -2.20 12.41
C ARG A 143 7.84 -2.45 11.20
N ALA A 144 7.36 -3.22 10.23
CA ALA A 144 8.08 -3.44 8.98
C ALA A 144 8.19 -2.17 8.13
N LEU A 145 7.13 -1.36 8.04
CA LEU A 145 7.14 -0.07 7.35
C LEU A 145 8.11 0.94 8.01
N ASP A 146 8.14 1.01 9.34
CA ASP A 146 9.08 1.88 10.06
C ASP A 146 10.53 1.44 9.82
N GLN A 147 10.82 0.13 9.94
CA GLN A 147 12.14 -0.42 9.62
C GLN A 147 12.54 -0.22 8.16
N MET A 148 11.58 -0.16 7.24
CA MET A 148 11.87 0.13 5.84
C MET A 148 12.36 1.55 5.64
N ASN A 149 11.83 2.53 6.37
CA ASN A 149 12.30 3.91 6.27
C ASN A 149 13.75 4.02 6.74
N ASP A 150 14.08 3.43 7.89
CA ASP A 150 15.45 3.41 8.41
C ASP A 150 16.41 2.76 7.40
N LYS A 151 16.04 1.61 6.83
CA LYS A 151 16.89 0.89 5.86
C LYS A 151 17.01 1.60 4.52
N VAL A 152 15.97 2.29 4.06
CA VAL A 152 16.03 3.09 2.82
C VAL A 152 17.00 4.25 3.01
N ASP A 153 17.00 4.89 4.17
CA ASP A 153 17.93 5.97 4.50
C ASP A 153 19.38 5.46 4.54
N GLU A 154 19.63 4.33 5.22
CA GLU A 154 20.94 3.68 5.24
C GLU A 154 21.45 3.31 3.83
N MET A 155 20.59 2.70 3.01
CA MET A 155 20.94 2.29 1.64
C MET A 155 21.16 3.50 0.73
N SER A 156 20.36 4.56 0.90
CA SER A 156 20.51 5.83 0.18
C SER A 156 21.88 6.45 0.45
N ASP A 157 22.31 6.46 1.71
CA ASP A 157 23.63 6.95 2.10
C ASP A 157 24.77 6.08 1.54
N PHE A 158 24.60 4.75 1.54
CA PHE A 158 25.54 3.84 0.90
C PHE A 158 25.64 4.05 -0.63
N MET A 159 24.51 4.24 -1.31
CA MET A 159 24.47 4.50 -2.76
C MET A 159 25.12 5.84 -3.14
N LYS A 160 24.92 6.89 -2.33
CA LYS A 160 25.62 8.17 -2.49
C LYS A 160 27.14 8.02 -2.42
N ILE A 161 27.64 7.17 -1.52
CA ILE A 161 29.09 6.89 -1.37
C ILE A 161 29.65 6.17 -2.60
N THR A 162 28.86 5.30 -3.25
CA THR A 162 29.29 4.50 -4.41
C THR A 162 29.15 5.21 -5.76
N GLY A 163 28.64 6.44 -5.79
CA GLY A 163 28.55 7.26 -7.00
C GLY A 163 27.37 6.94 -7.93
N ALA A 164 26.48 6.02 -7.53
CA ALA A 164 25.17 5.87 -8.14
C ALA A 164 24.27 7.00 -7.61
N GLY A 165 23.93 7.97 -8.46
CA GLY A 165 23.16 9.14 -8.05
C GLY A 165 21.84 8.75 -7.38
N SER A 166 21.65 9.17 -6.13
CA SER A 166 20.36 9.09 -5.45
C SER A 166 19.48 10.26 -5.89
N THR A 167 18.38 10.00 -6.59
CA THR A 167 17.23 10.91 -6.48
C THR A 167 16.75 10.78 -5.03
N GLY A 168 16.78 11.90 -4.29
CA GLY A 168 16.40 11.93 -2.89
C GLY A 168 15.02 11.30 -2.70
N MET A 169 14.98 10.21 -1.94
CA MET A 169 13.81 9.35 -1.72
C MET A 169 13.03 9.74 -0.45
N ALA A 170 13.20 10.97 0.03
CA ALA A 170 12.49 11.49 1.19
C ALA A 170 11.10 11.96 0.71
N MET A 171 10.08 11.18 1.02
CA MET A 171 8.70 11.60 0.80
C MET A 171 8.39 12.79 1.72
N PRO A 172 7.75 13.86 1.21
CA PRO A 172 7.36 14.98 2.06
C PRO A 172 6.31 14.48 3.05
N ARG A 173 6.70 14.32 4.32
CA ARG A 173 5.74 14.23 5.43
C ARG A 173 4.96 15.54 5.41
N GLY A 174 3.66 15.46 5.15
CA GLY A 174 2.78 16.62 5.27
C GLY A 174 2.81 17.18 6.69
N PRO A 175 2.30 18.40 6.94
CA PRO A 175 2.19 18.90 8.30
C PRO A 175 1.46 17.88 9.19
N GLU A 176 1.93 17.70 10.42
CA GLU A 176 1.24 16.91 11.44
C GLU A 176 -0.19 17.44 11.57
N ARG A 177 -1.15 16.52 11.51
CA ARG A 177 -2.57 16.78 11.33
C ARG A 177 -3.37 15.77 12.14
N THR A 178 -4.54 16.17 12.60
CA THR A 178 -5.38 15.35 13.48
C THR A 178 -6.52 14.76 12.66
N CYS A 179 -6.51 13.44 12.54
CA CYS A 179 -7.48 12.68 11.77
C CYS A 179 -8.45 11.93 12.68
N VAL A 180 -9.71 11.82 12.26
CA VAL A 180 -10.69 10.89 12.83
C VAL A 180 -11.06 9.83 11.80
N VAL A 181 -11.09 8.57 12.22
CA VAL A 181 -11.53 7.44 11.40
C VAL A 181 -12.92 7.01 11.90
N ILE A 182 -13.92 7.10 11.04
CA ILE A 182 -15.32 6.84 11.36
C ILE A 182 -15.72 5.51 10.72
N THR A 183 -15.66 4.45 11.52
CA THR A 183 -16.06 3.09 11.14
C THR A 183 -16.42 2.29 12.40
N THR A 184 -17.34 1.34 12.26
CA THR A 184 -17.61 0.35 13.31
C THR A 184 -16.78 -0.94 13.13
N ASP A 185 -16.03 -1.06 12.05
CA ASP A 185 -15.11 -2.18 11.82
C ASP A 185 -13.79 -1.92 12.56
N GLU A 186 -13.50 -2.75 13.56
CA GLU A 186 -12.30 -2.58 14.39
C GLU A 186 -11.01 -2.85 13.61
N GLN A 187 -11.01 -3.84 12.71
CA GLN A 187 -9.82 -4.22 11.96
C GLN A 187 -9.45 -3.14 10.95
N ARG A 188 -10.45 -2.63 10.23
CA ARG A 188 -10.27 -1.53 9.29
C ARG A 188 -9.87 -0.24 10.02
N ARG A 189 -10.46 0.05 11.17
CA ARG A 189 -10.06 1.19 12.02
C ARG A 189 -8.59 1.09 12.42
N ASP A 190 -8.18 -0.04 12.97
CA ASP A 190 -6.81 -0.26 13.43
C ASP A 190 -5.80 -0.12 12.29
N LEU A 191 -6.11 -0.69 11.11
CA LEU A 191 -5.26 -0.57 9.92
C LEU A 191 -5.13 0.88 9.43
N VAL A 192 -6.25 1.59 9.27
CA VAL A 192 -6.22 2.99 8.78
C VAL A 192 -5.52 3.90 9.78
N GLN A 193 -5.77 3.74 11.08
CA GLN A 193 -5.09 4.49 12.13
C GLN A 193 -3.58 4.24 12.14
N ALA A 194 -3.20 2.99 11.95
CA ALA A 194 -1.82 2.55 11.86
C ALA A 194 -1.10 3.18 10.65
N LEU A 195 -1.73 3.21 9.48
CA LEU A 195 -1.22 3.89 8.28
C LEU A 195 -1.09 5.41 8.48
N LEU A 196 -2.10 6.05 9.07
CA LEU A 196 -2.08 7.48 9.38
C LEU A 196 -0.93 7.83 10.33
N THR A 197 -0.74 7.03 11.38
CA THR A 197 0.35 7.21 12.35
C THR A 197 1.71 7.07 11.69
N HIS A 198 1.89 6.05 10.84
CA HIS A 198 3.12 5.85 10.07
C HIS A 198 3.41 7.05 9.15
N GLN A 199 2.38 7.67 8.60
CA GLN A 199 2.48 8.88 7.77
C GLN A 199 2.66 10.18 8.58
N GLY A 200 2.71 10.11 9.92
CA GLY A 200 2.94 11.25 10.81
C GLY A 200 1.67 12.00 11.24
N HIS A 201 0.50 11.40 11.12
CA HIS A 201 -0.76 12.01 11.55
C HIS A 201 -1.13 11.61 12.98
N ALA A 202 -1.69 12.57 13.72
CA ALA A 202 -2.32 12.34 15.02
C ALA A 202 -3.72 11.77 14.83
N LEU A 203 -4.17 10.98 15.79
CA LEU A 203 -5.47 10.32 15.77
C LEU A 203 -6.36 10.92 16.87
N PHE A 204 -7.60 11.23 16.52
CA PHE A 204 -8.63 11.62 17.47
C PHE A 204 -9.64 10.49 17.63
N PRO A 205 -10.01 10.08 18.86
CA PRO A 205 -10.97 9.01 19.07
C PRO A 205 -12.35 9.36 18.49
N MET A 206 -12.97 8.39 17.80
CA MET A 206 -14.27 8.58 17.15
C MET A 206 -15.37 8.95 18.16
N GLU A 207 -15.39 8.30 19.33
CA GLU A 207 -16.40 8.55 20.36
C GLU A 207 -16.29 9.98 20.91
N ASP A 208 -15.07 10.41 21.22
CA ASP A 208 -14.74 11.74 21.74
C ASP A 208 -15.07 12.83 20.71
N PHE A 209 -14.87 12.54 19.41
CA PHE A 209 -15.22 13.46 18.32
C PHE A 209 -16.71 13.79 18.32
N PHE A 210 -17.55 12.76 18.43
CA PHE A 210 -19.01 12.94 18.47
C PHE A 210 -19.52 13.49 19.80
N GLN A 211 -18.82 13.24 20.90
CA GLN A 211 -19.12 13.81 22.22
C GLN A 211 -18.64 15.28 22.36
N ARG A 212 -17.86 15.78 21.41
CA ARG A 212 -17.26 17.13 21.40
C ARG A 212 -16.33 17.36 22.59
N GLU A 213 -15.55 16.35 22.94
CA GLU A 213 -14.51 16.46 23.97
C GLU A 213 -13.44 17.49 23.57
N PRO A 214 -12.69 18.06 24.54
CA PRO A 214 -11.61 19.02 24.25
C PRO A 214 -10.63 18.49 23.19
N GLY A 215 -10.32 19.32 22.19
CA GLY A 215 -9.47 18.97 21.05
C GLY A 215 -10.23 18.49 19.80
N CYS A 216 -11.55 18.25 19.89
CA CYS A 216 -12.34 17.87 18.71
C CYS A 216 -12.32 18.92 17.57
N HIS A 217 -12.13 20.19 17.93
CA HIS A 217 -12.01 21.29 16.96
C HIS A 217 -10.67 21.31 16.21
N ASP A 218 -9.66 20.59 16.71
CA ASP A 218 -8.35 20.47 16.06
C ASP A 218 -8.36 19.36 14.99
N VAL A 219 -9.43 18.57 14.90
CA VAL A 219 -9.62 17.56 13.85
C VAL A 219 -9.79 18.23 12.50
N ASP A 220 -8.86 17.96 11.58
CA ASP A 220 -8.87 18.57 10.25
C ASP A 220 -9.32 17.63 9.14
N THR A 221 -9.25 16.31 9.36
CA THR A 221 -9.58 15.30 8.34
C THR A 221 -10.45 14.20 8.95
N ALA A 222 -11.57 13.89 8.30
CA ALA A 222 -12.41 12.74 8.62
C ALA A 222 -12.35 11.70 7.48
N LEU A 223 -12.01 10.46 7.82
CA LEU A 223 -12.09 9.32 6.92
C LEU A 223 -13.32 8.50 7.29
N VAL A 224 -14.25 8.33 6.36
CA VAL A 224 -15.54 7.69 6.63
C VAL A 224 -15.64 6.37 5.90
N ASP A 225 -15.91 5.31 6.64
CA ASP A 225 -16.27 4.00 6.10
C ASP A 225 -17.81 3.92 5.94
N PRO A 226 -18.32 3.97 4.70
CA PRO A 226 -19.74 3.98 4.46
C PRO A 226 -20.40 2.61 4.68
N GLU A 227 -19.64 1.51 4.61
CA GLU A 227 -20.18 0.15 4.67
C GLU A 227 -20.69 -0.22 6.06
N THR A 228 -20.20 0.50 7.07
CA THR A 228 -20.56 0.30 8.48
C THR A 228 -21.76 1.11 8.96
N LEU A 229 -22.37 1.91 8.07
CA LEU A 229 -23.43 2.85 8.42
C LEU A 229 -24.67 2.66 7.54
N THR A 230 -25.85 2.87 8.13
CA THR A 230 -27.09 2.93 7.36
C THR A 230 -27.18 4.22 6.55
N ARG A 231 -28.00 4.22 5.49
CA ARG A 231 -28.22 5.41 4.65
C ARG A 231 -28.62 6.66 5.45
N ASP A 232 -29.52 6.52 6.41
CA ASP A 232 -29.95 7.62 7.28
C ASP A 232 -28.81 8.16 8.16
N GLN A 233 -27.92 7.29 8.63
CA GLN A 233 -26.72 7.70 9.39
C GLN A 233 -25.74 8.42 8.47
N LEU A 234 -25.52 7.93 7.25
CA LEU A 234 -24.65 8.56 6.25
C LEU A 234 -25.13 9.96 5.88
N ASP A 235 -26.42 10.14 5.63
CA ASP A 235 -26.99 11.44 5.25
C ASP A 235 -26.83 12.47 6.39
N ARG A 236 -27.03 12.05 7.64
CA ARG A 236 -26.80 12.91 8.82
C ARG A 236 -25.33 13.22 9.03
N LEU A 237 -24.46 12.22 8.88
CA LEU A 237 -23.03 12.36 9.06
C LEU A 237 -22.43 13.27 7.99
N ALA A 238 -22.79 13.07 6.72
CA ALA A 238 -22.32 13.89 5.61
C ALA A 238 -22.62 15.38 5.87
N LYS A 239 -23.87 15.70 6.23
CA LYS A 239 -24.26 17.06 6.58
C LYS A 239 -23.46 17.62 7.77
N TYR A 240 -23.29 16.82 8.82
CA TYR A 240 -22.53 17.23 10.00
C TYR A 240 -21.07 17.54 9.67
N LEU A 241 -20.40 16.72 8.85
CA LEU A 241 -19.02 16.93 8.45
C LEU A 241 -18.87 18.10 7.47
N ASP A 242 -19.85 18.31 6.59
CA ASP A 242 -19.91 19.49 5.70
C ASP A 242 -19.97 20.79 6.53
N ASP A 243 -20.82 20.82 7.57
CA ASP A 243 -20.98 21.99 8.46
C ASP A 243 -19.70 22.32 9.24
N LEU A 244 -18.83 21.34 9.50
CA LEU A 244 -17.54 21.53 10.19
C LEU A 244 -16.43 22.07 9.28
N GLY A 245 -16.58 22.00 7.95
CA GLY A 245 -15.59 22.51 7.01
C GLY A 245 -14.25 21.75 7.01
N LEU A 246 -14.23 20.53 7.53
CA LEU A 246 -13.05 19.66 7.57
C LEU A 246 -12.83 18.93 6.22
N HIS A 247 -11.59 18.49 5.99
CA HIS A 247 -11.27 17.60 4.88
C HIS A 247 -11.94 16.25 5.08
N ARG A 248 -12.46 15.66 4.01
CA ARG A 248 -13.19 14.40 4.10
C ARG A 248 -12.88 13.48 2.93
N ALA A 249 -12.86 12.19 3.22
CA ALA A 249 -12.76 11.15 2.21
C ALA A 249 -13.63 9.96 2.60
N VAL A 250 -14.03 9.21 1.58
CA VAL A 250 -14.74 7.95 1.74
C VAL A 250 -13.72 6.82 1.60
N LEU A 251 -13.67 5.94 2.60
CA LEU A 251 -12.97 4.67 2.52
C LEU A 251 -13.83 3.71 1.70
N VAL A 252 -13.33 3.21 0.58
CA VAL A 252 -14.05 2.29 -0.30
C VAL A 252 -13.15 1.14 -0.72
N GLU A 253 -13.75 -0.02 -0.95
CA GLU A 253 -13.08 -1.09 -1.68
C GLU A 253 -13.06 -0.77 -3.18
N GLU A 254 -12.18 -1.41 -3.93
CA GLU A 254 -12.14 -1.23 -5.38
C GLU A 254 -13.45 -1.76 -5.99
N GLY A 255 -14.13 -0.90 -6.75
CA GLY A 255 -15.40 -1.24 -7.40
C GLY A 255 -16.65 -1.04 -6.55
N THR A 256 -16.56 -0.60 -5.29
CA THR A 256 -17.75 -0.20 -4.52
C THR A 256 -18.25 1.20 -4.93
N THR A 257 -19.57 1.36 -4.91
CA THR A 257 -20.21 2.63 -5.25
C THR A 257 -20.26 3.56 -4.05
N VAL A 258 -19.77 4.79 -4.23
CA VAL A 258 -19.85 5.82 -3.20
C VAL A 258 -21.32 6.16 -2.91
N PRO A 259 -21.76 6.24 -1.64
CA PRO A 259 -23.11 6.64 -1.30
C PRO A 259 -23.47 8.03 -1.85
N ALA A 260 -24.73 8.23 -2.22
CA ALA A 260 -25.20 9.48 -2.82
C ALA A 260 -24.95 10.73 -1.94
N SER A 261 -25.02 10.60 -0.61
CA SER A 261 -24.75 11.71 0.33
C SER A 261 -23.29 12.10 0.41
N MET A 262 -22.37 11.26 -0.07
CA MET A 262 -20.93 11.52 -0.11
C MET A 262 -20.42 11.63 -1.54
N GLN A 263 -21.33 11.77 -2.51
CA GLN A 263 -20.98 11.90 -3.91
C GLN A 263 -20.15 13.17 -4.13
N GLY A 264 -18.99 13.03 -4.77
CA GLY A 264 -18.03 14.12 -4.98
C GLY A 264 -16.96 14.24 -3.89
N TRP A 265 -17.07 13.48 -2.79
CA TRP A 265 -15.94 13.33 -1.87
C TRP A 265 -14.86 12.46 -2.53
N PRO A 266 -13.57 12.76 -2.30
CA PRO A 266 -12.50 11.91 -2.78
C PRO A 266 -12.55 10.54 -2.08
N THR A 267 -12.11 9.50 -2.79
CA THR A 267 -12.11 8.12 -2.31
C THR A 267 -10.70 7.67 -1.96
N LEU A 268 -10.58 6.87 -0.92
CA LEU A 268 -9.36 6.14 -0.57
C LEU A 268 -9.68 4.65 -0.46
N GLY A 269 -8.75 3.83 -0.94
CA GLY A 269 -8.76 2.40 -0.66
C GLY A 269 -8.59 2.11 0.83
N PHE A 270 -8.84 0.87 1.24
CA PHE A 270 -8.51 0.39 2.59
C PHE A 270 -6.99 0.40 2.85
N LEU A 271 -6.18 0.19 1.80
CA LEU A 271 -4.75 0.51 1.76
C LEU A 271 -4.56 1.78 0.93
N PHE A 272 -3.81 2.74 1.47
CA PHE A 272 -3.48 3.97 0.77
C PHE A 272 -2.09 4.48 1.12
N SER A 273 -1.47 5.14 0.16
CA SER A 273 -0.21 5.84 0.32
C SER A 273 -0.42 7.28 0.84
N GLY A 274 0.66 7.87 1.35
CA GLY A 274 0.65 9.29 1.74
C GLY A 274 0.34 10.23 0.56
N ARG A 275 0.66 9.83 -0.68
CA ARG A 275 0.34 10.60 -1.90
C ARG A 275 -1.16 10.60 -2.19
N GLN A 276 -1.82 9.44 -2.11
CA GLN A 276 -3.28 9.34 -2.26
C GLN A 276 -3.99 10.15 -1.17
N LEU A 277 -3.53 10.06 0.07
CA LEU A 277 -4.06 10.88 1.18
C LEU A 277 -3.82 12.39 0.96
N ALA A 278 -2.69 12.78 0.38
CA ALA A 278 -2.45 14.18 0.01
C ALA A 278 -3.39 14.65 -1.12
N GLY A 279 -3.73 13.79 -2.08
CA GLY A 279 -4.68 14.05 -3.15
C GLY A 279 -6.08 14.41 -2.63
N VAL A 280 -6.59 13.64 -1.66
CA VAL A 280 -7.83 13.93 -0.93
C VAL A 280 -7.87 15.38 -0.42
N ARG A 281 -6.76 15.85 0.13
CA ARG A 281 -6.63 17.18 0.75
C ARG A 281 -6.62 18.30 -0.27
N ALA A 282 -6.11 18.05 -1.48
CA ALA A 282 -6.09 19.03 -2.56
C ALA A 282 -7.49 19.25 -3.16
N MET A 283 -8.33 18.22 -3.22
CA MET A 283 -9.67 18.28 -3.81
C MET A 283 -10.71 18.95 -2.90
N THR A 284 -10.49 18.93 -1.59
CA THR A 284 -11.44 19.41 -0.56
C THR A 284 -11.27 20.90 -0.22
N ARG A 285 -10.53 21.68 -1.03
CA ARG A 285 -10.26 23.11 -0.81
C ARG A 285 -11.13 24.10 -1.61
N ASN A 286 -12.23 23.65 -2.19
CA ASN A 286 -13.23 24.53 -2.83
C ASN A 286 -14.47 24.71 -1.97
#